data_AF-A0A4T0V3R6-F1
#
_entry.id   AF-A0A4T0V3R6-F1
#
_cell.length_a   1.000
_cell.length_b   1.000
_cell.length_c   1.000
_cell.angle_alpha   90.00
_cell.angle_beta   90.00
_cell.angle_gamma   90.00
#
_symmetry.space_group_name_H-M   'P 1'
#
loop_
_entity.id
_entity.type
_entity.pdbx_description
1 polymer ?
#
loop_
_entity_poly.entity_id
_entity_poly.type
_entity_poly.pdbx_seq_one_letter_code
_entity_poly.pdbx_strand_id
1 'polypeptide(L)'
;MPRPLFGACLLTLALALPVPAALAQAAPPAASAAPPTTVQIDNEDEIDQGLKRFGYLTGLALGCVTDAQRPTLQREALDLNAEINRLLGGDRAFLYAAAFGYGTSTSIKADECKQVLQRYEERVKQFRQRSGGSGS
;
A
#
# COMPACT_ATOMS: atom_id res chain seq x y z
N MET A 1 -27.48 -44.93 11.85
CA MET A 1 -28.70 -45.07 12.69
C MET A 1 -28.40 -46.04 13.83
N PRO A 2 -29.02 -45.96 15.02
CA PRO A 2 -29.79 -44.88 15.66
C PRO A 2 -29.30 -44.55 17.10
N ARG A 3 -29.66 -43.39 17.67
CA ARG A 3 -29.92 -43.17 19.11
C ARG A 3 -30.31 -41.69 19.38
N PRO A 4 -31.01 -41.37 20.49
CA PRO A 4 -32.36 -40.82 20.42
C PRO A 4 -32.53 -39.45 21.08
N LEU A 5 -33.73 -38.89 20.86
CA LEU A 5 -34.33 -37.72 21.49
C LEU A 5 -34.30 -37.77 23.03
N PHE A 6 -33.80 -36.70 23.65
CA PHE A 6 -34.17 -36.22 24.97
C PHE A 6 -34.50 -34.73 24.77
N GLY A 7 -35.67 -34.21 25.13
CA GLY A 7 -36.44 -34.51 26.33
C GLY A 7 -36.43 -33.23 27.16
N ALA A 8 -37.51 -32.45 27.03
CA ALA A 8 -37.75 -31.17 27.67
C ALA A 8 -37.75 -31.26 29.21
N CYS A 9 -37.28 -30.19 29.88
CA CYS A 9 -37.52 -29.77 31.28
C CYS A 9 -36.33 -28.88 31.69
N LEU A 10 -36.39 -27.76 32.42
CA LEU A 10 -37.36 -27.06 33.26
C LEU A 10 -37.02 -25.55 33.13
N LEU A 11 -37.96 -24.62 33.03
CA LEU A 11 -38.73 -24.01 34.12
C LEU A 11 -37.88 -23.29 35.19
N THR A 12 -38.30 -22.04 35.46
CA THR A 12 -37.91 -21.11 36.54
C THR A 12 -36.62 -20.32 36.30
N LEU A 13 -36.51 -19.02 36.61
CA LEU A 13 -37.12 -18.29 37.72
C LEU A 13 -37.11 -16.78 37.41
N ALA A 14 -38.26 -16.12 37.58
CA ALA A 14 -38.36 -14.66 37.59
C ALA A 14 -37.87 -14.12 38.95
N LEU A 15 -36.90 -13.20 38.94
CA LEU A 15 -36.67 -12.28 40.05
C LEU A 15 -36.71 -10.84 39.51
N ALA A 16 -37.82 -10.17 39.82
CA ALA A 16 -37.96 -8.73 39.72
C ALA A 16 -37.28 -8.09 40.93
N LEU A 17 -36.39 -7.12 40.68
CA LEU A 17 -35.84 -6.20 41.67
C LEU A 17 -36.20 -4.76 41.26
N PRO A 18 -36.67 -3.91 42.18
CA PRO A 18 -37.02 -2.53 41.88
C PRO A 18 -35.77 -1.65 41.98
N VAL A 19 -35.51 -0.83 40.95
CA VAL A 19 -34.44 0.19 41.00
C VAL A 19 -35.08 1.57 40.84
N PRO A 20 -34.79 2.52 41.75
CA PRO A 20 -35.55 3.75 41.95
C PRO A 20 -35.31 4.79 40.86
N ALA A 21 -36.33 5.63 40.64
CA ALA A 21 -36.26 6.83 39.84
C ALA A 21 -35.28 7.84 40.45
N ALA A 22 -34.11 7.99 39.84
CA ALA A 22 -33.19 9.07 40.09
C ALA A 22 -33.24 10.07 38.93
N LEU A 23 -33.67 11.29 39.25
CA LEU A 23 -33.52 12.49 38.42
C LEU A 23 -32.03 12.72 38.14
N ALA A 24 -31.62 12.79 36.87
CA ALA A 24 -30.32 13.37 36.52
C ALA A 24 -30.26 13.87 35.06
N GLN A 25 -29.94 15.16 34.96
CA GLN A 25 -29.30 15.87 33.85
C GLN A 25 -29.85 15.73 32.42
N ALA A 26 -30.40 16.84 31.91
CA ALA A 26 -30.40 17.14 30.49
C ALA A 26 -28.95 17.19 29.96
N ALA A 27 -28.55 16.16 29.22
CA ALA A 27 -27.30 16.12 28.48
C ALA A 27 -27.47 16.84 27.12
N PRO A 28 -26.46 17.59 26.65
CA PRO A 28 -26.49 18.23 25.33
C PRO A 28 -26.57 17.17 24.22
N PRO A 29 -27.12 17.50 23.04
CA PRO A 29 -27.26 16.54 21.95
C PRO A 29 -25.87 16.02 21.56
N ALA A 30 -25.70 14.71 21.65
CA ALA A 30 -24.55 14.01 21.10
C ALA A 30 -24.46 14.37 19.61
N ALA A 31 -23.39 15.07 19.23
CA ALA A 31 -23.00 15.17 17.85
C ALA A 31 -22.87 13.75 17.29
N SER A 32 -23.60 13.44 16.22
CA SER A 32 -23.44 12.20 15.47
C SER A 32 -21.98 12.05 15.10
N ALA A 33 -21.27 11.17 15.80
CA ALA A 33 -19.99 10.66 15.34
C ALA A 33 -20.28 9.95 14.01
N ALA A 34 -19.88 10.59 12.91
CA ALA A 34 -19.80 9.91 11.63
C ALA A 34 -18.93 8.65 11.85
N PRO A 35 -19.35 7.47 11.36
CA PRO A 35 -18.52 6.28 11.47
C PRO A 35 -17.16 6.59 10.82
N PRO A 36 -16.05 6.12 11.40
CA PRO A 36 -14.75 6.30 10.78
C PRO A 36 -14.83 5.70 9.38
N THR A 37 -14.72 6.55 8.37
CA THR A 37 -14.45 6.10 7.02
C THR A 37 -13.09 5.44 7.08
N THR A 38 -13.07 4.12 7.26
CA THR A 38 -11.91 3.32 6.89
C THR A 38 -11.76 3.55 5.39
N VAL A 39 -10.87 4.45 5.01
CA VAL A 39 -10.31 4.47 3.67
C VAL A 39 -9.56 3.15 3.57
N GLN A 40 -10.26 2.09 3.18
CA GLN A 40 -9.65 0.91 2.60
C GLN A 40 -9.09 1.42 1.28
N ILE A 41 -7.87 1.95 1.32
CA ILE A 41 -7.08 2.12 0.11
C ILE A 41 -6.99 0.71 -0.46
N ASP A 42 -7.51 0.53 -1.67
CA ASP A 42 -7.36 -0.72 -2.39
C ASP A 42 -5.86 -0.95 -2.59
N ASN A 43 -5.29 -1.86 -1.80
CA ASN A 43 -3.85 -1.97 -1.58
C ASN A 43 -3.10 -2.23 -2.90
N GLU A 44 -3.78 -2.94 -3.81
CA GLU A 44 -3.26 -3.32 -5.12
C GLU A 44 -3.16 -2.10 -6.06
N ASP A 45 -4.15 -1.21 -6.05
CA ASP A 45 -4.11 0.03 -6.84
C ASP A 45 -2.98 0.94 -6.38
N GLU A 46 -2.76 1.06 -5.06
CA GLU A 46 -1.65 1.86 -4.54
C GLU A 46 -0.29 1.28 -4.95
N ILE A 47 -0.15 -0.05 -4.92
CA ILE A 47 1.04 -0.75 -5.40
C ILE A 47 1.26 -0.46 -6.88
N ASP A 48 0.24 -0.61 -7.71
CA ASP A 48 0.32 -0.41 -9.15
C ASP A 48 0.67 1.05 -9.49
N GLN A 49 0.02 2.02 -8.85
CA GLN A 49 0.36 3.43 -9.01
C GLN A 49 1.79 3.73 -8.52
N GLY A 50 2.22 3.07 -7.44
CA GLY A 50 3.58 3.14 -6.94
C GLY A 50 4.62 2.62 -7.93
N LEU A 51 4.32 1.53 -8.65
CA LEU A 51 5.18 0.92 -9.66
C LEU A 51 5.22 1.76 -10.94
N LYS A 52 4.10 2.31 -11.40
CA LYS A 52 4.05 3.26 -12.52
C LYS A 52 4.94 4.48 -12.25
N ARG A 53 4.75 5.12 -11.09
CA ARG A 53 5.58 6.28 -10.70
C ARG A 53 7.05 5.92 -10.58
N PHE A 54 7.36 4.73 -10.06
CA PHE A 54 8.74 4.29 -9.91
C PHE A 54 9.40 4.05 -11.27
N GLY A 55 8.77 3.27 -12.14
CA GLY A 55 9.28 3.02 -13.49
C GLY A 55 9.50 4.33 -14.25
N TYR A 56 8.51 5.21 -14.26
CA TYR A 56 8.61 6.53 -14.88
C TYR A 56 9.83 7.31 -14.36
N LEU A 57 9.98 7.40 -13.04
CA LEU A 57 11.11 8.10 -12.41
C LEU A 57 12.47 7.47 -12.76
N THR A 58 12.56 6.14 -12.85
CA THR A 58 13.79 5.47 -13.31
C THR A 58 14.11 5.84 -14.76
N GLY A 59 13.11 5.92 -15.64
CA GLY A 59 13.30 6.33 -17.03
C GLY A 59 13.75 7.78 -17.17
N LEU A 60 13.17 8.67 -16.36
CA LEU A 60 13.60 10.07 -16.27
C LEU A 60 15.06 10.19 -15.77
N ALA A 61 15.42 9.42 -14.75
CA ALA A 61 16.78 9.41 -14.20
C ALA A 61 17.82 8.97 -15.25
N LEU A 62 17.46 8.02 -16.12
CA LEU A 62 18.32 7.61 -17.24
C LEU A 62 18.64 8.76 -18.21
N GLY A 63 17.69 9.68 -18.42
CA GLY A 63 17.88 10.89 -19.23
C GLY A 63 18.75 11.96 -18.56
N CYS A 64 18.94 11.87 -17.24
CA CYS A 64 19.68 12.83 -16.44
C CYS A 64 21.12 12.42 -16.10
N VAL A 65 21.51 11.18 -16.38
CA VAL A 65 22.87 10.70 -16.15
C VAL A 65 23.77 10.88 -17.37
N THR A 66 25.08 10.95 -17.12
CA THR A 66 26.09 10.99 -18.20
C THR A 66 26.14 9.66 -18.95
N ASP A 67 26.70 9.68 -20.17
CA ASP A 67 26.89 8.45 -20.97
C ASP A 67 27.73 7.40 -20.24
N ALA A 68 28.71 7.82 -19.42
CA ALA A 68 29.54 6.93 -18.61
C ALA A 68 28.75 6.24 -17.48
N GLN A 69 27.73 6.90 -16.94
CA GLN A 69 26.88 6.37 -15.85
C GLN A 69 25.71 5.54 -16.37
N ARG A 70 25.30 5.75 -17.63
CA ARG A 70 24.11 5.13 -18.23
C ARG A 70 24.08 3.59 -18.11
N PRO A 71 25.18 2.83 -18.36
CA PRO A 71 25.15 1.37 -18.22
C PRO A 71 24.86 0.90 -16.79
N THR A 72 25.32 1.65 -15.79
CA THR A 72 25.08 1.33 -14.38
C THR A 72 23.61 1.48 -14.03
N LEU A 73 22.98 2.60 -14.42
CA LEU A 73 21.56 2.83 -14.17
C LEU A 73 20.68 1.84 -14.95
N GLN A 74 21.04 1.53 -16.20
CA GLN A 74 20.32 0.51 -16.98
C GLN A 74 20.34 -0.86 -16.29
N ARG A 75 21.50 -1.27 -15.74
CA ARG A 75 21.61 -2.52 -14.98
C ARG A 75 20.77 -2.47 -13.71
N GLU A 76 20.84 -1.37 -12.95
CA GLU A 76 20.01 -1.18 -11.77
C GLU A 76 18.51 -1.25 -12.10
N ALA A 77 18.07 -0.66 -13.21
CA ALA A 77 16.69 -0.72 -13.66
C ALA A 77 16.23 -2.16 -13.98
N LEU A 78 17.11 -2.98 -14.56
CA LEU A 78 16.86 -4.41 -14.82
C LEU A 78 16.80 -5.21 -13.52
N ASP A 79 17.69 -4.94 -12.57
CA ASP A 79 17.72 -5.60 -11.26
C ASP A 79 16.44 -5.28 -10.46
N LEU A 80 16.01 -4.01 -10.49
CA LEU A 80 14.73 -3.58 -9.90
C LEU A 80 13.55 -4.32 -10.52
N ASN A 81 13.51 -4.43 -11.85
CA ASN A 81 12.45 -5.17 -12.55
C ASN A 81 12.42 -6.65 -12.17
N ALA A 82 13.60 -7.28 -12.07
CA ALA A 82 13.72 -8.68 -11.64
C ALA A 82 13.25 -8.87 -10.20
N GLU A 83 13.58 -7.93 -9.31
CA GLU A 83 13.13 -7.97 -7.91
C GLU A 83 11.62 -7.74 -7.77
N ILE A 84 11.06 -6.79 -8.54
CA ILE A 84 9.61 -6.59 -8.64
C ILE A 84 8.93 -7.87 -9.14
N ASN A 85 9.46 -8.50 -10.20
CA ASN A 85 8.92 -9.75 -10.71
C ASN A 85 8.91 -10.86 -9.65
N ARG A 86 10.01 -10.99 -8.90
CA ARG A 86 10.14 -11.99 -7.82
C ARG A 86 9.14 -11.76 -6.69
N LEU A 87 8.91 -10.51 -6.29
CA LEU A 87 8.11 -10.17 -5.11
C LEU A 87 6.62 -9.97 -5.41
N LEU A 88 6.31 -9.42 -6.58
CA LEU A 88 4.99 -8.90 -6.93
C LEU A 88 4.42 -9.52 -8.20
N GLY A 89 5.20 -10.33 -8.93
CA GLY A 89 4.77 -11.04 -10.14
C GLY A 89 5.03 -10.28 -11.45
N GLY A 90 4.82 -10.99 -12.56
CA GLY A 90 5.16 -10.54 -13.91
C GLY A 90 4.37 -9.33 -14.40
N ASP A 91 3.07 -9.26 -14.11
CA ASP A 91 2.21 -8.16 -14.55
C ASP A 91 2.67 -6.82 -13.96
N ARG A 92 3.08 -6.83 -12.70
CA ARG A 92 3.60 -5.65 -11.98
C ARG A 92 5.01 -5.27 -12.41
N ALA A 93 5.86 -6.26 -12.71
CA ALA A 93 7.15 -6.00 -13.33
C ALA A 93 6.96 -5.35 -14.71
N PHE A 94 6.05 -5.88 -15.52
CA PHE A 94 5.69 -5.29 -16.80
C PHE A 94 5.18 -3.84 -16.66
N LEU A 95 4.33 -3.58 -15.66
CA LEU A 95 3.83 -2.23 -15.36
C LEU A 95 4.97 -1.23 -15.08
N TYR A 96 5.95 -1.64 -14.27
CA TYR A 96 7.18 -0.87 -14.02
C TYR A 96 7.98 -0.65 -15.31
N ALA A 97 8.23 -1.72 -16.07
CA ALA A 97 9.02 -1.67 -17.30
C ALA A 97 8.37 -0.78 -18.38
N ALA A 98 7.05 -0.83 -18.53
CA ALA A 98 6.31 0.03 -19.45
C ALA A 98 6.42 1.51 -19.06
N ALA A 99 6.27 1.82 -17.76
CA ALA A 99 6.44 3.17 -17.26
C ALA A 99 7.89 3.67 -17.39
N PHE A 100 8.88 2.79 -17.18
CA PHE A 100 10.29 3.07 -17.46
C PHE A 100 10.50 3.45 -18.91
N GLY A 101 10.00 2.65 -19.85
CA GLY A 101 10.06 2.97 -21.28
C GLY A 101 9.47 4.36 -21.59
N TYR A 102 8.31 4.68 -21.01
CA TYR A 102 7.71 6.01 -21.15
C TYR A 102 8.55 7.14 -20.54
N GLY A 103 9.19 6.91 -19.39
CA GLY A 103 10.11 7.88 -18.79
C GLY A 103 11.30 8.17 -19.71
N THR A 104 11.86 7.16 -20.38
CA THR A 104 13.01 7.36 -21.26
C THR A 104 12.71 8.16 -22.53
N SER A 105 11.44 8.22 -22.98
CA SER A 105 11.03 9.05 -24.11
C SER A 105 10.66 10.48 -23.73
N THR A 106 10.58 10.78 -22.43
CA THR A 106 10.25 12.11 -21.92
C THR A 106 11.50 12.98 -21.84
N SER A 107 11.46 14.17 -22.45
CA SER A 107 12.55 15.14 -22.32
C SER A 107 12.38 15.95 -21.03
N ILE A 108 13.44 15.98 -20.22
CA ILE A 108 13.53 16.79 -18.99
C ILE A 108 14.55 17.88 -19.18
N LYS A 109 14.29 19.06 -18.61
CA LYS A 109 15.25 20.16 -18.66
C LYS A 109 16.41 19.88 -17.70
N ALA A 110 17.62 20.29 -18.09
CA ALA A 110 18.82 20.00 -17.30
C ALA A 110 18.77 20.54 -15.86
N ASP A 111 18.05 21.62 -15.60
CA ASP A 111 17.83 22.21 -14.27
C ASP A 111 16.97 21.34 -13.35
N GLU A 112 16.10 20.49 -13.90
CA GLU A 112 15.26 19.56 -13.16
C GLU A 112 15.99 18.25 -12.80
N CYS A 113 17.10 17.95 -13.46
CA CYS A 113 17.80 16.67 -13.32
C CYS A 113 18.33 16.40 -11.91
N LYS A 114 18.76 17.43 -11.18
CA LYS A 114 19.20 17.27 -9.79
C LYS A 114 18.07 16.70 -8.92
N GLN A 115 16.86 17.21 -9.09
CA GLN A 115 15.70 16.76 -8.32
C GLN A 115 15.26 15.35 -8.73
N VAL A 116 15.29 15.05 -10.03
CA VAL A 116 14.96 13.72 -10.56
C VAL A 116 15.89 12.65 -9.96
N LEU A 117 17.20 12.88 -9.99
CA LEU A 117 18.19 11.95 -9.47
C LEU A 117 18.03 11.74 -7.95
N GLN A 118 17.81 12.82 -7.19
CA GLN A 118 17.56 12.71 -5.76
C GLN A 118 16.32 11.86 -5.46
N ARG A 119 15.20 12.14 -6.13
CA ARG A 119 13.95 11.37 -5.94
C ARG A 119 14.14 9.91 -6.32
N TYR A 120 14.89 9.65 -7.39
CA TYR A 120 15.20 8.30 -7.84
C TYR A 120 15.98 7.53 -6.77
N GLU A 121 17.07 8.10 -6.26
CA GLU A 121 17.90 7.50 -5.20
C GLU A 121 17.08 7.21 -3.94
N GLU A 122 16.26 8.17 -3.49
CA GLU A 122 15.35 8.00 -2.35
C GLU A 122 14.37 6.86 -2.58
N ARG A 123 13.78 6.77 -3.78
CA ARG A 123 12.81 5.72 -4.12
C ARG A 123 13.45 4.35 -4.17
N VAL A 124 14.64 4.22 -4.77
CA VAL A 124 15.39 2.96 -4.81
C VAL A 124 15.76 2.51 -3.40
N LYS A 125 16.21 3.44 -2.54
CA LYS A 125 16.53 3.14 -1.14
C LYS A 125 15.30 2.61 -0.40
N GLN A 126 14.15 3.27 -0.53
CA GLN A 126 12.89 2.82 0.08
C GLN A 126 12.47 1.44 -0.43
N PHE A 127 12.59 1.19 -1.73
CA PHE A 127 12.26 -0.11 -2.33
C PHE A 127 13.13 -1.22 -1.73
N ARG A 128 14.46 -1.03 -1.70
CA ARG A 128 15.43 -1.99 -1.14
C ARG A 128 15.20 -2.29 0.33
N GLN A 129 14.87 -1.27 1.13
CA GLN A 129 14.57 -1.45 2.55
C GLN A 129 13.33 -2.33 2.76
N ARG A 130 12.32 -2.18 1.90
CA ARG A 130 11.09 -2.97 1.97
C ARG A 130 11.25 -4.37 1.38
N SER A 131 12.10 -4.52 0.36
CA SER A 131 12.35 -5.81 -0.29
C SER A 131 13.36 -6.69 0.47
N GLY A 132 14.29 -6.07 1.19
CA GLY A 132 15.30 -6.73 2.04
C GLY A 132 14.85 -7.04 3.47
N GLY A 133 13.64 -6.62 3.88
CA GLY A 133 13.05 -6.89 5.20
C GLY A 133 12.58 -8.34 5.43
N SER A 134 12.95 -9.26 4.54
CA SER A 134 12.66 -10.70 4.64
C SER A 134 13.99 -11.45 4.52
N GLY A 135 14.83 -11.33 5.55
CA GLY A 135 16.17 -11.92 5.55
C GLY A 135 17.16 -11.18 6.44
N SER A 136 16.89 -11.10 7.74
CA SER A 136 17.91 -10.93 8.79
C SER A 136 17.49 -11.75 9.99
#